data_AF-A0A1P8FMJ3-F1
#
_entry.id   AF-A0A1P8FMJ3-F1
#
_cell.length_a   1.000
_cell.length_b   1.000
_cell.length_c   1.000
_cell.angle_alpha   90.00
_cell.angle_beta   90.00
_cell.angle_gamma   90.00
#
_symmetry.space_group_name_H-M   'P 1'
#
loop_
_entity.id
_entity.type
_entity.pdbx_description
1 polymer ?
#
loop_
_entity_poly.entity_id
_entity_poly.type
_entity_poly.pdbx_seq_one_letter_code
_entity_poly.pdbx_strand_id
1 'polypeptide(L)'
;MNPTVSLKIRRLCWIVRVVAILLLGSVLVLYLGSWLFPEWGMWEHHWARRSTIGGLSPRALATSDGMDRFLIGSASLPYLVCLTWAFYHLHGMLSRFEAGEFFERATVRHLRTFSGLLLLAKVLSLAAMHLRVFMYLPLAPAGTRWAFNITGDDLAVLLLCALIFLIAHLMEEGGRLAEENRGFV
;
A
#
# COMPACT_ATOMS: atom_id res chain seq x y z
N MET A 1 -28.91 5.47 -20.71
CA MET A 1 -27.53 5.97 -20.50
C MET A 1 -26.84 6.05 -21.87
N ASN A 2 -26.23 7.17 -22.23
CA ASN A 2 -25.66 7.36 -23.57
C ASN A 2 -24.53 6.33 -23.84
N PRO A 3 -24.53 5.59 -24.97
CA PRO A 3 -23.56 4.51 -25.22
C PRO A 3 -22.10 4.98 -25.28
N THR A 4 -21.88 6.27 -25.54
CA THR A 4 -20.56 6.89 -25.55
C THR A 4 -19.99 7.15 -24.14
N VAL A 5 -20.86 7.36 -23.15
CA VAL A 5 -20.47 7.61 -21.75
C VAL A 5 -20.03 6.30 -21.08
N SER A 6 -20.72 5.19 -21.36
CA SER A 6 -20.36 3.87 -20.81
C SER A 6 -19.00 3.38 -21.31
N LEU A 7 -18.67 3.61 -22.58
CA LEU A 7 -17.37 3.27 -23.16
C LEU A 7 -16.20 4.03 -22.53
N LYS A 8 -16.37 5.33 -22.25
CA LYS A 8 -15.32 6.15 -21.60
C LYS A 8 -15.05 5.67 -20.18
N ILE A 9 -16.11 5.40 -19.41
CA ILE A 9 -15.99 4.91 -18.03
C ILE A 9 -15.30 3.55 -18.01
N ARG A 10 -15.70 2.63 -18.90
CA ARG A 10 -15.09 1.30 -19.00
C ARG A 10 -13.60 1.38 -19.35
N ARG A 11 -13.21 2.27 -20.28
CA ARG A 11 -11.79 2.51 -20.60
C ARG A 11 -11.02 3.06 -19.39
N LEU A 12 -11.60 4.02 -18.67
CA LEU A 12 -10.96 4.59 -17.49
C LEU A 12 -10.75 3.54 -16.40
N CYS A 13 -11.78 2.75 -16.08
CA CYS A 13 -11.69 1.66 -15.10
C CYS A 13 -10.62 0.64 -15.49
N TRP A 14 -10.56 0.26 -16.77
CA TRP A 14 -9.54 -0.65 -17.28
C TRP A 14 -8.13 -0.06 -17.15
N ILE A 15 -7.92 1.21 -17.51
CA ILE A 15 -6.63 1.88 -17.38
C ILE A 15 -6.20 1.91 -15.91
N VAL A 16 -7.08 2.35 -15.01
CA VAL A 16 -6.79 2.41 -13.57
C VAL A 16 -6.44 1.02 -13.04
N ARG A 17 -7.13 -0.03 -13.49
CA ARG A 17 -6.87 -1.41 -13.10
C ARG A 17 -5.50 -1.89 -13.57
N VAL A 18 -5.14 -1.64 -14.83
CA VAL A 18 -3.83 -2.01 -15.38
C VAL A 18 -2.72 -1.27 -14.66
N VAL A 19 -2.87 0.05 -14.47
CA VAL A 19 -1.91 0.86 -13.73
C VAL A 19 -1.76 0.36 -12.30
N ALA A 20 -2.87 0.04 -11.62
CA ALA A 20 -2.85 -0.51 -10.27
C ALA A 20 -2.10 -1.84 -10.19
N ILE A 21 -2.35 -2.76 -11.12
CA ILE A 21 -1.64 -4.05 -11.19
C ILE A 21 -0.15 -3.85 -11.46
N LEU A 22 0.21 -2.96 -12.39
CA LEU A 22 1.60 -2.64 -12.70
C LEU A 22 2.30 -2.02 -11.50
N LEU A 23 1.64 -1.10 -10.77
CA LEU A 23 2.18 -0.51 -9.56
C LEU A 23 2.39 -1.55 -8.46
N LEU A 24 1.38 -2.39 -8.17
CA LEU A 24 1.52 -3.47 -7.18
C LEU A 24 2.62 -4.46 -7.57
N GLY A 25 2.65 -4.89 -8.84
CA GLY A 25 3.68 -5.76 -9.38
C GLY A 25 5.07 -5.13 -9.25
N SER A 26 5.20 -3.84 -9.56
CA SER A 26 6.47 -3.12 -9.40
C SER A 26 6.92 -3.08 -7.94
N VAL A 27 6.02 -2.84 -6.99
CA VAL A 27 6.33 -2.85 -5.55
C VAL A 27 6.80 -4.23 -5.10
N LEU A 28 6.10 -5.30 -5.51
CA LEU A 28 6.48 -6.67 -5.16
C LEU A 28 7.81 -7.08 -5.78
N VAL A 29 8.04 -6.73 -7.05
CA VAL A 29 9.31 -7.01 -7.75
C VAL A 29 10.47 -6.24 -7.12
N LEU A 30 10.29 -4.94 -6.85
CA LEU A 30 11.31 -4.13 -6.17
C LEU A 30 11.60 -4.68 -4.78
N TYR A 31 10.57 -5.08 -4.05
CA TYR A 31 10.72 -5.66 -2.74
C TYR A 31 11.50 -6.99 -2.80
N LEU A 32 11.04 -7.96 -3.59
CA LEU A 32 11.71 -9.25 -3.75
C LEU A 32 13.14 -9.09 -4.29
N GLY A 33 13.34 -8.22 -5.28
CA GLY A 33 14.65 -7.90 -5.83
C GLY A 33 15.59 -7.32 -4.79
N SER A 34 15.11 -6.41 -3.94
CA SER A 34 15.92 -5.80 -2.88
C SER A 34 16.42 -6.80 -1.83
N TRP A 35 15.66 -7.88 -1.57
CA TRP A 35 16.03 -8.92 -0.60
C TRP A 35 16.86 -10.05 -1.21
N LEU A 36 16.54 -10.46 -2.44
CA LEU A 36 17.25 -11.52 -3.17
C LEU A 36 18.62 -11.06 -3.69
N PHE A 37 18.71 -9.80 -4.15
CA PHE A 37 19.92 -9.23 -4.75
C PHE A 37 20.28 -7.90 -4.07
N PRO A 38 20.75 -7.92 -2.80
CA PRO A 38 21.13 -6.70 -2.08
C PRO A 38 22.28 -5.95 -2.79
N GLU A 39 23.02 -6.67 -3.62
CA GLU A 39 24.18 -6.23 -4.39
C GLU A 39 23.78 -5.24 -5.49
N TRP A 40 22.53 -5.31 -5.98
CA TRP A 40 21.97 -4.31 -6.88
C TRP A 40 21.84 -2.93 -6.20
N GLY A 41 21.67 -2.89 -4.87
CA GLY A 41 21.69 -1.67 -4.08
C GLY A 41 23.09 -1.10 -3.83
N MET A 42 24.15 -1.83 -4.20
CA MET A 42 25.55 -1.41 -4.05
C MET A 42 26.12 -0.73 -5.30
N TRP A 43 25.40 -0.72 -6.44
CA TRP A 43 25.83 0.04 -7.61
C TRP A 43 25.90 1.52 -7.26
N GLU A 44 27.11 2.10 -7.35
CA GLU A 44 27.46 3.46 -6.93
C GLU A 44 26.83 4.58 -7.79
N HIS A 45 25.66 4.36 -8.34
CA HIS A 45 24.90 5.47 -8.90
C HIS A 45 24.29 6.30 -7.76
N HIS A 46 24.46 7.62 -7.85
CA HIS A 46 24.04 8.64 -6.89
C HIS A 46 22.57 8.54 -6.43
N TRP A 47 21.70 7.87 -7.21
CA TRP A 47 20.31 7.59 -6.83
C TRP A 47 20.18 6.44 -5.79
N ALA A 48 21.06 5.44 -5.82
CA ALA A 48 21.06 4.32 -4.87
C ALA A 48 21.65 4.69 -3.49
N ARG A 49 22.48 5.74 -3.41
CA ARG A 49 23.07 6.21 -2.15
C ARG A 49 22.02 6.75 -1.16
N ARG A 50 20.85 7.16 -1.66
CA ARG A 50 19.71 7.67 -0.86
C ARG A 50 18.61 6.63 -0.66
N SER A 51 18.66 5.50 -1.37
CA SER A 51 17.68 4.44 -1.18
C SER A 51 18.01 3.65 0.08
N THR A 52 17.31 3.96 1.17
CA THR A 52 17.26 3.08 2.33
C THR A 52 16.31 1.93 2.00
N ILE A 53 16.78 0.69 2.12
CA ILE A 53 15.92 -0.49 1.98
C ILE A 53 15.19 -0.63 3.30
N GLY A 54 14.00 -0.04 3.39
CA GLY A 54 13.17 -0.17 4.58
C GLY A 54 13.75 0.46 5.84
N GLY A 55 14.49 1.56 5.70
CA GLY A 55 15.19 2.22 6.80
C GLY A 55 16.60 1.70 7.07
N LEU A 56 17.04 0.63 6.39
CA LEU A 56 18.40 0.09 6.50
C LEU A 56 19.25 0.45 5.28
N SER A 57 20.56 0.60 5.47
CA SER A 57 21.49 0.80 4.35
C SER A 57 21.75 -0.54 3.63
N PRO A 58 21.93 -0.57 2.31
CA PRO A 58 22.26 -1.80 1.57
C PRO A 58 23.51 -2.50 2.10
N ARG A 59 24.49 -1.74 2.60
CA ARG A 59 25.73 -2.29 3.21
C ARG A 59 25.47 -3.03 4.52
N ALA A 60 24.58 -2.51 5.37
CA ALA A 60 24.20 -3.16 6.62
C ALA A 60 23.54 -4.54 6.38
N LEU A 61 22.76 -4.65 5.30
CA LEU A 61 22.12 -5.90 4.88
C LEU A 61 23.07 -6.86 4.16
N ALA A 62 24.15 -6.35 3.53
CA ALA A 62 25.14 -7.20 2.87
C ALA A 62 26.08 -7.91 3.87
N THR A 63 26.29 -7.32 5.05
CA THR A 63 27.16 -7.87 6.10
C THR A 63 26.46 -8.88 7.02
N SER A 64 25.13 -8.94 7.01
CA SER A 64 24.36 -9.85 7.87
C SER A 64 24.19 -11.25 7.26
N ASP A 65 24.09 -12.24 8.14
CA ASP A 65 23.84 -13.63 7.73
C ASP A 65 22.51 -13.78 6.97
N GLY A 66 22.42 -14.79 6.11
CA GLY A 66 21.24 -15.04 5.28
C GLY A 66 19.96 -15.21 6.09
N MET A 67 20.05 -15.82 7.28
CA MET A 67 18.91 -16.02 8.18
C MET A 67 18.41 -14.69 8.78
N ASP A 68 19.33 -13.84 9.26
CA ASP A 68 18.98 -12.53 9.81
C ASP A 68 18.32 -11.64 8.75
N ARG A 69 18.82 -11.71 7.51
CA ARG A 69 18.20 -11.02 6.38
C ARG A 69 16.78 -11.51 6.13
N PHE A 70 16.56 -12.81 6.12
CA PHE A 70 15.21 -13.36 5.94
C PHE A 70 14.26 -12.91 7.06
N LEU A 71 14.71 -12.92 8.31
CA LEU A 71 13.92 -12.49 9.46
C LEU A 71 13.56 -10.99 9.38
N ILE A 72 14.55 -10.13 9.11
CA ILE A 72 14.33 -8.67 8.95
C ILE A 72 13.42 -8.40 7.75
N GLY A 73 13.54 -9.16 6.66
CA GLY A 73 12.65 -9.08 5.51
C GLY A 73 11.22 -9.46 5.87
N SER A 74 11.03 -10.57 6.58
CA SER A 74 9.71 -11.08 6.95
C SER A 74 8.83 -10.07 7.70
N ALA A 75 9.41 -9.09 8.39
CA ALA A 75 8.70 -7.97 9.04
C ALA A 75 7.84 -7.13 8.09
N SER A 76 8.08 -7.22 6.78
CA SER A 76 7.31 -6.51 5.73
C SER A 76 6.11 -7.31 5.20
N LEU A 77 6.08 -8.63 5.43
CA LEU A 77 5.02 -9.49 4.92
C LEU A 77 3.61 -9.02 5.34
N PRO A 78 3.37 -8.58 6.59
CA PRO A 78 2.04 -8.12 6.99
C PRO A 78 1.54 -6.95 6.13
N TYR A 79 2.40 -5.96 5.84
CA TYR A 79 1.97 -4.83 5.01
C TYR A 79 1.78 -5.25 3.55
N LEU A 80 2.61 -6.15 3.01
CA LEU A 80 2.49 -6.63 1.62
C LEU A 80 1.21 -7.45 1.40
N VAL A 81 0.86 -8.31 2.36
CA VAL A 81 -0.40 -9.05 2.35
C VAL A 81 -1.57 -8.08 2.41
N CYS A 82 -1.53 -7.11 3.31
CA CYS A 82 -2.57 -6.09 3.45
C CYS A 82 -2.72 -5.25 2.18
N LEU A 83 -1.62 -4.83 1.56
CA LEU A 83 -1.59 -4.08 0.31
C LEU A 83 -2.18 -4.90 -0.84
N THR A 84 -1.77 -6.15 -1.00
CA THR A 84 -2.29 -7.05 -2.03
C THR A 84 -3.79 -7.24 -1.88
N TRP A 85 -4.27 -7.39 -0.64
CA TRP A 85 -5.68 -7.50 -0.34
C TRP A 85 -6.44 -6.19 -0.63
N ALA A 86 -5.87 -5.02 -0.33
CA ALA A 86 -6.46 -3.74 -0.71
C ALA A 86 -6.70 -3.69 -2.24
N PHE A 87 -5.68 -4.04 -3.03
CA PHE A 87 -5.78 -4.05 -4.49
C PHE A 87 -6.77 -5.07 -5.04
N TYR A 88 -6.96 -6.20 -4.35
CA TYR A 88 -8.03 -7.15 -4.67
C TYR A 88 -9.43 -6.50 -4.54
N HIS A 89 -9.67 -5.72 -3.47
CA HIS A 89 -10.94 -4.98 -3.32
C HIS A 89 -11.09 -3.86 -4.35
N LEU A 90 -10.00 -3.15 -4.68
CA LEU A 90 -10.00 -2.15 -5.76
C LEU A 90 -10.37 -2.78 -7.11
N HIS A 91 -9.81 -3.95 -7.43
CA HIS A 91 -10.14 -4.69 -8.64
C HIS A 91 -11.63 -5.05 -8.70
N GLY A 92 -12.18 -5.58 -7.60
CA GLY A 92 -13.61 -5.90 -7.49
C GLY A 92 -14.51 -4.68 -7.70
N MET A 93 -14.14 -3.53 -7.11
CA MET A 93 -14.85 -2.27 -7.28
C MET A 93 -14.84 -1.80 -8.75
N LEU A 94 -13.66 -1.80 -9.39
CA LEU A 94 -13.53 -1.36 -10.78
C LEU A 94 -14.27 -2.29 -11.75
N SER A 95 -14.28 -3.60 -11.49
CA SER A 95 -15.04 -4.56 -12.29
C SER A 95 -16.55 -4.29 -12.24
N ARG A 96 -17.08 -3.85 -11.09
CA ARG A 96 -18.50 -3.46 -10.96
C ARG A 96 -18.82 -2.13 -11.64
N PHE A 97 -17.91 -1.16 -11.56
CA PHE A 97 -18.04 0.08 -12.35
C PHE A 97 -18.05 -0.20 -13.86
N GLU A 98 -17.26 -1.17 -14.34
CA GLU A 98 -17.32 -1.61 -15.75
C GLU A 98 -18.68 -2.23 -16.12
N ALA A 99 -19.37 -2.86 -15.16
CA ALA A 99 -20.71 -3.44 -15.33
C ALA A 99 -21.84 -2.40 -15.21
N GLY A 100 -21.55 -1.18 -14.77
CA GLY A 100 -22.53 -0.10 -14.58
C GLY A 100 -23.10 0.01 -13.16
N GLU A 101 -22.58 -0.77 -12.21
CA GLU A 101 -23.02 -0.83 -10.80
C GLU A 101 -22.31 0.23 -9.94
N PHE A 102 -22.60 1.52 -10.18
CA PHE A 102 -21.88 2.63 -9.55
C PHE A 102 -22.25 2.90 -8.07
N PHE A 103 -23.54 2.78 -7.74
CA PHE A 103 -24.07 3.16 -6.42
C PHE A 103 -24.66 1.98 -5.65
N GLU A 104 -24.34 0.76 -6.05
CA GLU A 104 -24.74 -0.40 -5.26
C GLU A 104 -23.96 -0.44 -3.95
N ARG A 105 -24.65 -0.79 -2.86
CA ARG A 105 -24.05 -1.05 -1.54
C ARG A 105 -22.80 -1.92 -1.64
N ALA A 106 -22.84 -2.91 -2.53
CA ALA A 106 -21.75 -3.84 -2.73
C ALA A 106 -20.48 -3.15 -3.27
N THR A 107 -20.60 -2.16 -4.16
CA THR A 107 -19.49 -1.39 -4.71
C THR A 107 -18.93 -0.40 -3.69
N VAL A 108 -19.79 0.29 -2.94
CA VAL A 108 -19.37 1.18 -1.84
C VAL A 108 -18.63 0.40 -0.74
N ARG A 109 -19.07 -0.82 -0.44
CA ARG A 109 -18.36 -1.72 0.49
C ARG A 109 -16.94 -2.03 0.02
N HIS A 110 -16.72 -2.29 -1.27
CA HIS A 110 -15.36 -2.50 -1.79
C HIS A 110 -14.49 -1.25 -1.66
N LEU A 111 -15.06 -0.05 -1.88
CA LEU A 111 -14.34 1.21 -1.69
C LEU A 111 -13.90 1.39 -0.24
N ARG A 112 -14.78 1.12 0.73
CA ARG A 112 -14.45 1.19 2.18
C ARG A 112 -13.42 0.15 2.58
N THR A 113 -13.57 -1.11 2.15
CA THR A 113 -12.60 -2.15 2.48
C THR A 113 -11.25 -1.84 1.85
N PHE A 114 -11.21 -1.35 0.61
CA PHE A 114 -9.99 -0.91 -0.06
C PHE A 114 -9.30 0.21 0.73
N SER A 115 -10.02 1.30 1.06
CA SER A 115 -9.43 2.45 1.74
C SER A 115 -8.98 2.11 3.17
N GLY A 116 -9.72 1.26 3.88
CA GLY A 116 -9.34 0.78 5.21
C GLY A 116 -8.10 -0.11 5.16
N LEU A 117 -8.03 -1.05 4.22
CA LEU A 117 -6.84 -1.89 4.01
C LEU A 117 -5.64 -1.06 3.54
N LEU A 118 -5.85 -0.03 2.71
CA LEU A 118 -4.77 0.85 2.25
C LEU A 118 -4.19 1.67 3.43
N LEU A 119 -5.05 2.21 4.28
CA LEU A 119 -4.64 2.91 5.51
C LEU A 119 -3.87 1.96 6.44
N LEU A 120 -4.40 0.76 6.67
CA LEU A 120 -3.74 -0.26 7.48
C LEU A 120 -2.39 -0.66 6.90
N ALA A 121 -2.29 -0.86 5.58
CA ALA A 121 -1.05 -1.16 4.90
C ALA A 121 -0.01 -0.05 5.08
N LYS A 122 -0.43 1.24 5.05
CA LYS A 122 0.48 2.37 5.31
C LYS A 122 0.98 2.38 6.75
N VAL A 123 0.10 2.15 7.73
CA VAL A 123 0.48 2.05 9.15
C VAL A 123 1.45 0.87 9.37
N LEU A 124 1.14 -0.30 8.81
CA LEU A 124 2.01 -1.47 8.89
C LEU A 124 3.36 -1.24 8.18
N SER A 125 3.38 -0.49 7.08
CA SER A 125 4.64 -0.14 6.40
C SER A 125 5.55 0.73 7.28
N LEU A 126 4.98 1.69 8.03
CA LEU A 126 5.74 2.51 8.98
C LEU A 126 6.24 1.66 10.16
N ALA A 127 5.36 0.84 10.73
CA ALA A 127 5.72 -0.09 11.79
C ALA A 127 6.83 -1.05 11.35
N ALA A 128 6.74 -1.63 10.14
CA ALA A 128 7.74 -2.52 9.57
C ALA A 128 9.08 -1.83 9.35
N MET A 129 9.10 -0.54 8.98
CA MET A 129 10.35 0.22 8.91
C MET A 129 11.03 0.32 10.28
N HIS A 130 10.31 0.73 11.33
CA HIS A 130 10.90 0.85 12.66
C HIS A 130 11.28 -0.52 13.25
N LEU A 131 10.45 -1.54 13.03
CA LEU A 131 10.71 -2.91 13.47
C LEU A 131 11.98 -3.48 12.85
N ARG A 132 12.22 -3.25 11.55
CA ARG A 132 13.45 -3.68 10.88
C ARG A 132 14.69 -3.04 11.46
N VAL A 133 14.64 -1.74 11.77
CA VAL A 133 15.77 -1.05 12.42
C VAL A 133 16.00 -1.61 13.83
N PHE A 134 14.94 -1.89 14.57
CA PHE A 134 15.03 -2.50 15.90
C PHE A 134 15.63 -3.92 15.85
N MET A 135 15.19 -4.74 14.90
CA MET A 135 15.71 -6.10 14.68
C MET A 135 17.18 -6.09 14.24
N TYR A 136 17.63 -5.06 13.52
CA TYR A 136 19.02 -4.91 13.09
C TYR A 136 19.93 -4.39 14.21
N LEU A 137 19.40 -3.69 15.22
CA LEU A 137 20.20 -3.00 16.24
C LEU A 137 21.20 -3.91 16.99
N PRO A 138 20.89 -5.17 17.35
CA PRO A 138 21.84 -6.10 17.98
C PRO A 138 23.02 -6.50 17.07
N LEU A 139 22.84 -6.42 15.75
CA LEU A 139 23.85 -6.76 14.74
C LEU A 139 24.70 -5.54 14.35
N ALA A 140 24.30 -4.35 14.79
CA ALA A 140 24.96 -3.10 14.41
C ALA A 140 26.22 -2.85 15.25
N PRO A 141 27.22 -2.12 14.71
CA PRO A 141 28.40 -1.72 15.47
C PRO A 141 28.05 -0.98 16.77
N ALA A 142 28.87 -1.20 17.81
CA ALA A 142 28.70 -0.56 19.11
C ALA A 142 28.59 0.97 18.97
N GLY A 143 27.55 1.56 19.55
CA GLY A 143 27.27 3.00 19.46
C GLY A 143 26.23 3.39 18.39
N THR A 144 25.72 2.44 17.61
CA THR A 144 24.57 2.69 16.72
C THR A 144 23.34 3.08 17.55
N ARG A 145 22.78 4.27 17.29
CA ARG A 145 21.60 4.76 17.99
C ARG A 145 20.36 4.62 17.10
N TRP A 146 19.27 4.13 17.68
CA TRP A 146 17.97 4.13 17.04
C TRP A 146 17.38 5.55 17.04
N ALA A 147 16.96 6.01 15.88
CA ALA A 147 16.22 7.25 15.72
C ALA A 147 14.85 6.96 15.10
N PHE A 148 13.81 7.48 15.74
CA PHE A 148 12.47 7.43 15.19
C PHE A 148 12.36 8.48 14.08
N ASN A 149 12.36 8.03 12.83
CA ASN A 149 12.26 8.91 11.66
C ASN A 149 10.90 8.71 10.98
N ILE A 150 10.02 9.70 11.12
CA ILE A 150 8.81 9.85 10.32
C ILE A 150 9.01 11.10 9.47
N THR A 151 8.88 10.96 8.16
CA THR A 151 9.03 12.07 7.22
C THR A 151 7.70 12.84 7.07
N GLY A 152 7.78 14.10 6.62
CA GLY A 152 6.57 14.87 6.28
C GLY A 152 5.74 14.22 5.18
N ASP A 153 6.40 13.56 4.23
CA ASP A 153 5.74 12.81 3.15
C ASP A 153 4.97 11.61 3.69
N ASP A 154 5.51 10.91 4.70
CA ASP A 154 4.80 9.80 5.36
C ASP A 154 3.51 10.25 6.04
N LEU A 155 3.56 11.38 6.74
CA LEU A 155 2.40 12.00 7.38
C LEU A 155 1.37 12.45 6.35
N ALA A 156 1.81 13.07 5.25
CA ALA A 156 0.93 13.51 4.17
C ALA A 156 0.20 12.33 3.50
N VAL A 157 0.93 11.25 3.21
CA VAL A 157 0.34 10.02 2.64
C VAL A 157 -0.61 9.35 3.63
N LEU A 158 -0.25 9.29 4.92
CA LEU A 158 -1.12 8.74 5.95
C LEU A 158 -2.43 9.54 6.07
N LEU A 159 -2.33 10.88 6.05
CA LEU A 159 -3.48 11.77 6.06
C LEU A 159 -4.36 11.57 4.81
N LEU A 160 -3.76 11.43 3.63
CA LEU A 160 -4.49 11.14 2.40
C LEU A 160 -5.24 9.81 2.48
N CYS A 161 -4.60 8.74 2.97
CA CYS A 161 -5.26 7.46 3.20
C CYS A 161 -6.43 7.58 4.19
N ALA A 162 -6.22 8.31 5.29
CA ALA A 162 -7.26 8.54 6.31
C ALA A 162 -8.44 9.34 5.74
N LEU A 163 -8.17 10.34 4.90
CA LEU A 163 -9.21 11.13 4.23
C LEU A 163 -10.01 10.28 3.24
N ILE A 164 -9.34 9.47 2.42
CA ILE A 164 -10.03 8.56 1.49
C ILE A 164 -10.89 7.55 2.26
N PHE A 165 -10.38 7.04 3.39
CA PHE A 165 -11.13 6.16 4.27
C PHE A 165 -12.37 6.85 4.87
N LEU A 166 -12.21 8.09 5.34
CA LEU A 166 -13.30 8.88 5.88
C LEU A 166 -14.38 9.14 4.81
N ILE A 167 -13.98 9.53 3.60
CA ILE A 167 -14.92 9.76 2.48
C ILE A 167 -15.67 8.47 2.14
N ALA A 168 -14.97 7.34 2.04
CA ALA A 168 -15.59 6.05 1.77
C ALA A 168 -16.61 5.66 2.86
N HIS A 169 -16.30 5.94 4.12
CA HIS A 169 -17.22 5.71 5.23
C HIS A 169 -18.45 6.64 5.14
N LEU A 170 -18.25 7.93 4.90
CA LEU A 170 -19.36 8.88 4.74
C LEU A 170 -20.29 8.50 3.57
N MET A 171 -19.75 7.97 2.48
CA MET A 171 -20.55 7.49 1.34
C MET A 171 -21.43 6.29 1.70
N GLU A 172 -20.95 5.37 2.54
CA GLU A 172 -21.74 4.21 2.98
C GLU A 172 -22.88 4.63 3.91
N GLU A 173 -22.57 5.47 4.90
CA GLU A 173 -23.54 6.01 5.84
C GLU A 173 -24.60 6.87 5.12
N GLY A 174 -24.19 7.68 4.14
CA GLY A 174 -25.11 8.43 3.29
C GLY A 174 -26.02 7.52 2.45
N GLY A 175 -25.49 6.41 1.93
CA GLY A 175 -26.26 5.38 1.24
C GLY A 175 -27.31 4.73 2.14
N ARG A 176 -26.92 4.37 3.37
CA ARG A 176 -27.82 3.78 4.37
C ARG A 176 -28.98 4.72 4.70
N LEU A 177 -28.68 6.00 4.95
CA LEU A 177 -29.70 7.03 5.23
C LEU A 177 -30.67 7.23 4.05
N ALA A 178 -30.17 7.18 2.82
CA ALA A 178 -31.01 7.31 1.63
C ALA A 178 -31.98 6.13 1.45
N GLU A 179 -31.58 4.92 1.86
CA GLU A 179 -32.45 3.74 1.81
C GLU A 179 -33.44 3.70 2.97
N GLU A 180 -33.05 4.13 4.17
CA GLU A 180 -33.97 4.32 5.30
C GLU A 180 -35.09 5.29 4.91
N ASN A 181 -34.76 6.45 4.31
CA ASN A 181 -35.75 7.43 3.86
C ASN A 181 -36.68 6.93 2.75
N ARG A 182 -36.25 5.98 1.90
CA ARG A 182 -37.13 5.34 0.90
C ARG A 182 -38.12 4.35 1.51
N GLY A 183 -37.86 3.85 2.71
CA GLY A 183 -38.78 2.99 3.45
C GLY A 183 -39.92 3.72 4.17
N PHE A 184 -39.84 5.06 4.26
CA PHE A 184 -40.82 5.90 4.94
C PHE A 184 -41.78 6.66 3.99
N VAL A 185 -41.64 6.48 2.67
CA VAL A 185 -42.56 7.04 1.65
C VAL A 185 -43.47 5.96 1.10
#